data_AF-T0R6G0-F1
#
_entry.id   AF-T0R6G0-F1
#
_cell.length_a   1.000
_cell.length_b   1.000
_cell.length_c   1.000
_cell.angle_alpha   90.00
_cell.angle_beta   90.00
_cell.angle_gamma   90.00
#
_symmetry.space_group_name_H-M   'P 1'
#
loop_
_entity.id
_entity.type
_entity.pdbx_description
1 polymer ?
#
loop_
_entity_poly.entity_id
_entity_poly.type
_entity_poly.pdbx_seq_one_letter_code
_entity_poly.pdbx_strand_id
1 'polypeptide(L)'
;MVVATQAFVNASFSADQLLELQAAVNAAAVAVQEAHIAIVQYALNSSTPQLLSINLLDPSDTEFMLFGWFFLWDWATGYREVVTLIGDAGALKILSTLMTTTTFEPNALEIPKNLALVLRTGVMYVTFVLVAVSVLVVLHMLGSRGQISGSHLFGLNRVAGIVWVGRPLLLLRSLTAMAVLSTARIDLVQNGIVTLFRTTVSSAVLTILSAGEVTWFIYVLNDILMVYTQQYARLYMTKATYLLWLLSAIWSFVSPVTHSATVARTCAAWDLNLQLVCRSGVVRIGDQMRFVELILLCGSCLCVCYLMERIRHPDLPNDSPVSHHLSCEAKYLYSLQKWQFQGTFYLDRASATMNG
;
A
#
# COMPACT_ATOMS: atom_id res chain seq x y z
N MET A 1 -46.69 2.53 27.85
CA MET A 1 -45.28 2.21 27.60
C MET A 1 -44.67 1.48 28.80
N VAL A 2 -44.61 2.10 29.98
CA VAL A 2 -44.06 1.50 31.22
C VAL A 2 -44.64 0.12 31.57
N VAL A 3 -45.97 -0.06 31.51
CA VAL A 3 -46.62 -1.36 31.81
C VAL A 3 -46.22 -2.46 30.83
N ALA A 4 -46.07 -2.13 29.54
CA ALA A 4 -45.63 -3.09 28.52
C ALA A 4 -44.14 -3.44 28.70
N THR A 5 -43.30 -2.46 29.06
CA THR A 5 -41.89 -2.69 29.40
C THR A 5 -41.75 -3.58 30.63
N GLN A 6 -42.53 -3.33 31.69
CA GLN A 6 -42.53 -4.17 32.89
C GLN A 6 -42.91 -5.62 32.57
N ALA A 7 -43.96 -5.83 31.77
CA ALA A 7 -44.38 -7.15 31.32
C ALA A 7 -43.30 -7.85 30.49
N PHE A 8 -42.63 -7.12 29.59
CA PHE A 8 -41.51 -7.65 28.81
C PHE A 8 -40.32 -8.04 29.68
N VAL A 9 -39.90 -7.19 30.62
CA VAL A 9 -38.77 -7.45 31.51
C VAL A 9 -39.04 -8.69 32.36
N ASN A 10 -40.23 -8.79 32.95
CA ASN A 10 -40.63 -9.94 33.76
C ASN A 10 -40.73 -11.24 32.95
N ALA A 11 -41.04 -11.17 31.65
CA ALA A 11 -41.10 -12.33 30.77
C ALA A 11 -39.72 -12.74 30.20
N SER A 12 -38.78 -11.80 30.08
CA SER A 12 -37.51 -12.00 29.36
C SER A 12 -36.32 -12.29 30.26
N PHE A 13 -36.39 -11.93 31.55
CA PHE A 13 -35.28 -12.06 32.49
C PHE A 13 -35.71 -12.82 33.76
N SER A 14 -34.83 -13.64 34.32
CA SER A 14 -35.09 -14.31 35.60
C SER A 14 -34.94 -13.36 36.79
N ALA A 15 -35.53 -13.70 37.93
CA ALA A 15 -35.44 -12.90 39.15
C ALA A 15 -33.98 -12.70 39.61
N ASP A 16 -33.14 -13.74 39.47
CA ASP A 16 -31.72 -13.66 39.84
C ASP A 16 -30.94 -12.69 38.94
N GLN A 17 -31.21 -12.71 37.63
CA GLN A 17 -30.61 -11.77 36.68
C GLN A 17 -31.02 -10.32 36.95
N LEU A 18 -32.26 -10.10 37.36
CA LEU A 18 -32.75 -8.77 37.72
C LEU A 18 -32.11 -8.26 39.02
N LEU A 19 -31.87 -9.13 40.00
CA LEU A 19 -31.17 -8.78 41.24
C LEU A 19 -29.71 -8.39 40.99
N GLU A 20 -29.00 -9.16 40.16
CA GLU A 20 -27.63 -8.83 39.75
C GLU A 20 -27.58 -7.50 38.97
N LEU A 21 -28.51 -7.30 38.04
CA LEU A 21 -28.60 -6.05 37.28
C LEU A 21 -28.92 -4.85 38.18
N GLN A 22 -29.80 -5.01 39.16
CA GLN A 22 -30.14 -3.94 40.11
C GLN A 22 -28.91 -3.48 40.90
N ALA A 23 -28.06 -4.40 41.33
CA ALA A 23 -26.81 -4.06 42.01
C ALA A 23 -25.88 -3.23 41.11
N ALA A 24 -25.74 -3.62 39.84
CA ALA A 24 -24.94 -2.88 38.85
C ALA A 24 -25.53 -1.50 38.54
N VAL A 25 -26.85 -1.39 38.39
CA VAL A 25 -27.57 -0.12 38.16
C VAL A 25 -27.37 0.84 39.33
N ASN A 26 -27.50 0.35 40.57
CA ASN A 26 -27.28 1.16 41.77
C ASN A 26 -25.84 1.66 41.85
N ALA A 27 -24.85 0.80 41.59
CA ALA A 27 -23.45 1.20 41.57
C ALA A 27 -23.15 2.24 40.48
N ALA A 28 -23.72 2.08 39.28
CA ALA A 28 -23.58 3.05 38.19
C ALA A 28 -24.21 4.40 38.54
N ALA A 29 -25.39 4.40 39.18
CA ALA A 29 -26.06 5.62 39.60
C ALA A 29 -25.20 6.41 40.62
N VAL A 30 -24.66 5.73 41.63
CA VAL A 30 -23.77 6.35 42.63
C VAL A 30 -22.52 6.92 41.96
N ALA A 31 -21.88 6.17 41.07
CA ALA A 31 -20.67 6.63 40.38
C ALA A 31 -20.92 7.88 39.52
N VAL A 32 -22.07 7.95 38.83
CA VAL A 32 -22.47 9.13 38.02
C VAL A 32 -22.77 10.34 38.90
N GLN A 33 -23.45 10.12 40.03
CA GLN A 33 -23.74 11.17 41.02
C GLN A 33 -22.45 11.75 41.62
N GLU A 34 -21.50 10.90 42.01
CA GLU A 34 -20.16 11.31 42.48
C GLU A 34 -19.35 12.03 41.40
N ALA A 35 -19.53 11.65 40.14
CA ALA A 35 -18.86 12.32 39.03
C ALA A 35 -19.37 13.75 38.80
N HIS A 36 -20.56 14.11 39.28
CA HIS A 36 -21.21 15.42 39.07
C HIS A 36 -21.27 15.83 37.60
N ILE A 37 -21.70 14.91 36.74
CA ILE A 37 -21.86 15.17 35.31
C ILE A 37 -23.16 15.95 35.13
N ALA A 38 -23.07 17.13 34.52
CA ALA A 38 -24.22 18.01 34.34
C ALA A 38 -24.63 18.14 32.88
N ILE A 39 -25.91 18.43 32.67
CA ILE A 39 -26.43 19.00 31.43
C ILE A 39 -26.62 20.48 31.68
N VAL A 40 -26.18 21.30 30.73
CA VAL A 40 -26.17 22.76 30.88
C VAL A 40 -27.01 23.43 29.80
N GLN A 41 -27.66 24.52 30.18
CA GLN A 41 -28.48 25.34 29.29
C GLN A 41 -28.22 26.82 29.55
N TYR A 42 -28.03 27.60 28.49
CA TYR A 42 -28.00 29.05 28.60
C TYR A 42 -29.42 29.59 28.75
N ALA A 43 -29.61 30.45 29.74
CA ALA A 43 -30.85 31.16 29.99
C ALA A 43 -30.57 32.67 30.11
N LEU A 44 -31.61 33.49 29.94
CA LEU A 44 -31.56 34.91 30.26
C LEU A 44 -32.54 35.20 31.37
N ASN A 45 -32.04 35.78 32.46
CA ASN A 45 -32.88 36.37 33.48
C ASN A 45 -32.93 37.88 33.27
N SER A 46 -34.04 38.35 32.68
CA SER A 46 -34.20 39.70 32.14
C SER A 46 -33.15 40.03 31.06
N SER A 47 -32.02 40.62 31.44
CA SER A 47 -30.87 40.96 30.57
C SER A 47 -29.56 40.32 31.03
N THR A 48 -29.59 39.54 32.11
CA THR A 48 -28.39 38.86 32.64
C THR A 48 -28.33 37.44 32.09
N PRO A 49 -27.26 37.06 31.35
CA PRO A 49 -27.08 35.68 30.91
C PRO A 49 -26.76 34.82 32.14
N GLN A 50 -27.47 33.70 32.28
CA GLN A 50 -27.27 32.71 33.32
C GLN A 50 -27.05 31.34 32.70
N LEU A 51 -26.15 30.55 33.29
CA LEU A 51 -25.94 29.15 32.93
C LEU A 51 -26.71 28.29 33.93
N LEU A 52 -27.76 27.62 33.46
CA LEU A 52 -28.49 26.63 34.22
C LEU A 52 -27.80 25.27 34.06
N SER A 53 -27.70 24.51 35.13
CA SER A 53 -27.10 23.18 35.13
C SER A 53 -27.93 22.22 35.97
N ILE A 54 -28.18 21.02 35.44
CA ILE A 54 -28.81 19.92 36.18
C ILE A 54 -27.87 18.72 36.17
N ASN A 55 -27.67 18.08 37.32
CA ASN A 55 -26.85 16.88 37.41
C ASN A 55 -27.59 15.67 36.83
N LEU A 56 -26.86 14.80 36.15
CA LEU A 56 -27.37 13.51 35.71
C LEU A 56 -27.69 12.63 36.92
N LEU A 57 -28.89 12.03 36.90
CA LEU A 57 -29.41 11.18 37.97
C LEU A 57 -29.47 11.87 39.34
N ASP A 58 -29.82 13.16 39.40
CA ASP A 58 -30.04 13.86 40.67
C ASP A 58 -31.19 13.20 41.47
N PRO A 59 -30.95 12.74 42.72
CA PRO A 59 -32.00 12.14 43.55
C PRO A 59 -33.18 13.08 43.84
N SER A 60 -32.97 14.39 43.75
CA SER A 60 -34.00 15.40 44.00
C SER A 60 -34.97 15.59 42.84
N ASP A 61 -34.61 15.14 41.63
CA ASP A 61 -35.43 15.24 40.42
C ASP A 61 -35.73 13.84 39.85
N THR A 62 -36.71 13.18 40.47
CA THR A 62 -37.14 11.83 40.06
C THR A 62 -37.79 11.80 38.68
N GLU A 63 -38.32 12.93 38.20
CA GLU A 63 -38.99 13.02 36.90
C GLU A 63 -37.97 13.00 35.76
N PHE A 64 -36.82 13.66 35.95
CA PHE A 64 -35.74 13.70 34.97
C PHE A 64 -34.92 12.39 34.92
N MET A 65 -35.05 11.51 35.93
CA MET A 65 -34.25 10.29 36.06
C MET A 65 -34.31 9.38 34.83
N LEU A 66 -35.49 9.25 34.19
CA LEU A 66 -35.64 8.46 32.96
C LEU A 66 -34.79 9.00 31.81
N PHE A 67 -34.81 10.32 31.61
CA PHE A 67 -34.00 10.97 30.58
C PHE A 67 -32.51 10.88 30.91
N GLY A 68 -32.14 11.00 32.19
CA GLY A 68 -30.78 10.78 32.66
C GLY A 68 -30.22 9.43 32.21
N TRP A 69 -31.00 8.35 32.32
CA TRP A 69 -30.60 7.03 31.84
C TRP A 69 -30.44 6.95 30.31
N PHE A 70 -31.26 7.66 29.53
CA PHE A 70 -31.07 7.75 28.08
C PHE A 70 -29.77 8.49 27.72
N PHE A 71 -29.46 9.58 28.41
CA PHE A 71 -28.20 10.30 28.22
C PHE A 71 -26.98 9.46 28.61
N LEU A 72 -27.09 8.65 29.67
CA LEU A 72 -26.04 7.70 30.06
C LEU A 72 -25.87 6.58 29.04
N TRP A 73 -26.96 6.09 28.45
CA TRP A 73 -26.90 5.13 27.35
C TRP A 73 -26.17 5.72 26.13
N ASP A 74 -26.50 6.96 25.74
CA ASP A 74 -25.82 7.67 24.66
C ASP A 74 -24.32 7.85 24.96
N TRP A 75 -23.96 8.14 26.22
CA TRP A 75 -22.57 8.24 26.63
C TRP A 75 -21.85 6.90 26.57
N ALA A 76 -22.46 5.83 27.10
CA ALA A 76 -21.90 4.48 27.09
C ALA A 76 -21.72 3.93 25.67
N THR A 77 -22.58 4.33 24.73
CA THR A 77 -22.51 3.95 23.32
C THR A 77 -21.64 4.87 22.47
N GLY A 78 -21.13 5.96 23.03
CA GLY A 78 -20.23 6.91 22.36
C GLY A 78 -20.92 7.92 21.45
N TYR A 79 -22.25 8.06 21.51
CA TYR A 79 -22.97 9.13 20.84
C TYR A 79 -22.86 10.47 21.58
N ARG A 80 -22.47 10.46 22.86
CA ARG A 80 -22.13 11.66 23.63
C ARG A 80 -20.82 11.44 24.36
N GLU A 81 -20.10 12.51 24.61
CA GLU A 81 -18.88 12.50 25.41
C GLU A 81 -19.05 13.43 26.62
N VAL A 82 -18.35 13.11 27.71
CA VAL A 82 -18.30 13.98 28.89
C VAL A 82 -16.99 14.74 28.85
N VAL A 83 -17.08 16.06 28.87
CA VAL A 83 -15.91 16.94 28.87
C VAL A 83 -15.85 17.72 30.17
N THR A 84 -14.63 17.90 30.69
CA THR A 84 -14.39 18.76 31.87
C THR A 84 -13.85 20.08 31.38
N LEU A 85 -14.63 21.14 31.53
CA LEU A 85 -14.21 22.51 31.26
C LEU A 85 -13.61 23.08 32.54
N ILE A 86 -12.33 23.44 32.49
CA ILE A 86 -11.62 24.05 33.62
C ILE A 86 -11.40 25.51 33.26
N GLY A 87 -11.85 26.41 34.12
CA GLY A 87 -11.63 27.85 34.00
C GLY A 87 -11.42 28.50 35.36
N ASP A 88 -11.36 29.83 35.34
CA ASP A 88 -11.03 30.64 36.53
C ASP A 88 -12.05 30.48 37.66
N ALA A 89 -13.31 30.20 37.30
CA ALA A 89 -14.43 30.02 38.23
C ALA A 89 -14.61 28.55 38.69
N GLY A 90 -13.73 27.64 38.29
CA GLY A 90 -13.76 26.22 38.68
C GLY A 90 -13.81 25.24 37.51
N ALA A 91 -14.17 24.00 37.82
CA ALA A 91 -14.30 22.91 36.85
C ALA A 91 -15.77 22.50 36.68
N LEU A 92 -16.21 22.40 35.44
CA LEU A 92 -17.57 22.00 35.08
C LEU A 92 -17.51 20.78 34.17
N LYS A 93 -18.09 19.67 34.62
CA LYS A 93 -18.21 18.44 33.83
C LYS A 93 -19.54 18.45 33.11
N ILE A 94 -19.51 18.56 31.79
CA ILE A 94 -20.71 18.65 30.97
C ILE A 94 -20.82 17.47 30.02
N LEU A 95 -22.05 17.02 29.79
CA LEU A 95 -22.36 16.10 28.72
C LEU A 95 -22.44 16.86 27.39
N SER A 96 -21.77 16.36 26.35
CA SER A 96 -21.85 16.93 25.00
C SER A 96 -23.26 16.81 24.42
N THR A 97 -23.53 17.58 23.38
CA THR A 97 -24.67 17.33 22.50
C THR A 97 -24.52 15.96 21.81
N LEU A 98 -25.62 15.41 21.32
CA LEU A 98 -25.59 14.18 20.54
C LEU A 98 -24.68 14.38 19.32
N MET A 99 -23.61 13.58 19.25
CA MET A 99 -22.74 13.50 18.09
C MET A 99 -23.25 12.38 17.20
N THR A 100 -23.81 12.75 16.06
CA THR A 100 -24.13 11.79 15.01
C THR A 100 -22.86 11.46 14.23
N THR A 101 -22.79 10.26 13.66
CA THR A 101 -21.68 9.87 12.78
C THR A 101 -21.68 10.76 11.55
N THR A 102 -20.77 11.72 11.51
CA THR A 102 -20.57 12.58 10.35
C THR A 102 -19.77 11.82 9.31
N THR A 103 -20.38 11.58 8.15
CA THR A 103 -19.67 11.06 6.98
C THR A 103 -18.81 12.16 6.39
N PHE A 104 -17.49 12.05 6.55
CA PHE A 104 -16.55 12.91 5.85
C PHE A 104 -16.11 12.21 4.57
N GLU A 105 -16.46 12.78 3.42
CA GLU A 105 -15.86 12.37 2.15
C GLU A 105 -14.45 12.98 2.07
N PRO A 106 -13.39 12.17 1.88
CA PRO A 106 -12.06 12.71 1.66
C PRO A 106 -12.07 13.59 0.41
N ASN A 107 -11.48 14.78 0.48
CA ASN A 107 -11.36 15.66 -0.66
C ASN A 107 -10.62 14.93 -1.80
N ALA A 108 -11.28 14.76 -2.95
CA ALA A 108 -10.72 14.03 -4.08
C ALA A 108 -9.42 14.67 -4.62
N LEU A 109 -9.23 15.98 -4.41
CA LEU A 109 -8.03 16.72 -4.80
C LEU A 109 -6.85 16.46 -3.85
N GLU A 110 -7.10 16.04 -2.61
CA GLU A 110 -6.07 15.68 -1.63
C GLU A 110 -5.56 14.25 -1.81
N ILE A 111 -6.31 13.40 -2.53
CA ILE A 111 -5.87 12.04 -2.86
C ILE A 111 -4.92 12.12 -4.07
N PRO A 112 -3.61 11.83 -3.91
CA PRO A 112 -2.65 11.93 -5.00
C PRO A 112 -2.84 10.78 -6.01
N LYS A 113 -3.83 10.91 -6.91
CA LYS A 113 -4.11 9.94 -7.97
C LYS A 113 -3.09 10.01 -9.12
N ASN A 114 -2.43 11.16 -9.27
CA ASN A 114 -1.57 11.45 -10.42
C ASN A 114 -0.40 10.45 -10.55
N LEU A 115 0.31 10.19 -9.45
CA LEU A 115 1.45 9.27 -9.49
C LEU A 115 1.01 7.84 -9.77
N ALA A 116 0.02 7.32 -9.03
CA ALA A 116 -0.46 5.95 -9.21
C ALA A 116 -0.99 5.70 -10.63
N LEU A 117 -1.67 6.70 -11.22
CA LEU A 117 -2.17 6.62 -12.58
C LEU A 117 -1.04 6.63 -13.61
N VAL A 118 -0.01 7.49 -13.44
CA VAL A 118 1.16 7.51 -14.33
C VAL A 118 1.92 6.18 -14.26
N LEU A 119 2.19 5.66 -13.06
CA LEU A 119 2.87 4.36 -12.89
C LEU A 119 2.07 3.22 -13.54
N ARG A 120 0.77 3.15 -13.28
CA ARG A 120 -0.11 2.14 -13.85
C ARG A 120 -0.17 2.21 -15.37
N THR A 121 -0.37 3.40 -15.92
CA THR A 121 -0.42 3.61 -17.38
C THR A 121 0.91 3.26 -18.03
N GLY A 122 2.04 3.63 -17.40
CA GLY A 122 3.37 3.25 -17.86
C GLY A 122 3.56 1.74 -17.91
N VAL A 123 3.24 1.03 -16.82
CA VAL A 123 3.33 -0.44 -16.77
C VAL A 123 2.43 -1.10 -17.83
N MET A 124 1.19 -0.60 -18.01
CA MET A 124 0.28 -1.10 -19.04
C MET A 124 0.84 -0.89 -20.45
N TYR A 125 1.40 0.28 -20.75
CA TYR A 125 2.03 0.57 -22.02
C TYR A 125 3.19 -0.39 -22.31
N VAL A 126 4.11 -0.60 -21.35
CA VAL A 126 5.22 -1.55 -21.50
C VAL A 126 4.71 -2.95 -21.81
N THR A 127 3.70 -3.43 -21.07
CA THR A 127 3.11 -4.75 -21.31
C THR A 127 2.53 -4.85 -22.72
N PHE A 128 1.79 -3.83 -23.17
CA PHE A 128 1.17 -3.81 -24.49
C PHE A 128 2.20 -3.91 -25.62
N VAL A 129 3.28 -3.11 -25.53
CA VAL A 129 4.37 -3.14 -26.52
C VAL A 129 5.06 -4.51 -26.54
N LEU A 130 5.40 -5.07 -25.38
CA LEU A 130 6.04 -6.39 -25.30
C LEU A 130 5.14 -7.50 -25.87
N VAL A 131 3.83 -7.45 -25.63
CA VAL A 131 2.87 -8.37 -26.24
C VAL A 131 2.83 -8.21 -27.74
N ALA A 132 2.76 -6.97 -28.26
CA ALA A 132 2.77 -6.72 -29.70
C ALA A 132 4.03 -7.25 -30.39
N VAL A 133 5.21 -7.02 -29.79
CA VAL A 133 6.48 -7.54 -30.32
C VAL A 133 6.52 -9.07 -30.22
N SER A 134 6.01 -9.66 -29.14
CA SER A 134 5.92 -11.11 -29.00
C SER A 134 5.05 -11.73 -30.10
N VAL A 135 3.93 -11.10 -30.46
CA VAL A 135 3.08 -11.53 -31.58
C VAL A 135 3.85 -11.46 -32.90
N LEU A 136 4.58 -10.37 -33.18
CA LEU A 136 5.41 -10.26 -34.40
C LEU A 136 6.48 -11.35 -34.47
N VAL A 137 7.17 -11.62 -33.36
CA VAL A 137 8.18 -12.68 -33.25
C VAL A 137 7.56 -14.06 -33.55
N VAL A 138 6.37 -14.35 -33.01
CA VAL A 138 5.64 -15.61 -33.28
C VAL A 138 5.22 -15.70 -34.75
N LEU A 139 4.74 -14.62 -35.37
CA LEU A 139 4.39 -14.62 -36.79
C LEU A 139 5.62 -14.89 -37.68
N HIS A 140 6.76 -14.28 -37.37
CA HIS A 140 8.00 -14.54 -38.08
C HIS A 140 8.52 -15.97 -37.88
N MET A 141 8.39 -16.52 -36.67
CA MET A 141 8.71 -17.93 -36.36
C MET A 141 7.89 -18.91 -37.22
N LEU A 142 6.57 -18.68 -37.31
CA LEU A 142 5.67 -19.51 -38.10
C LEU A 142 6.01 -19.40 -39.60
N GLY A 143 6.29 -18.19 -40.08
CA GLY A 143 6.71 -17.95 -41.46
C GLY A 143 8.04 -18.61 -41.83
N SER A 144 8.96 -18.75 -40.87
CA SER A 144 10.26 -19.44 -41.06
C SER A 144 10.22 -20.94 -40.72
N ARG A 145 9.03 -21.54 -40.57
CA ARG A 145 8.83 -22.96 -40.22
C ARG A 145 9.61 -23.41 -38.98
N GLY A 146 9.79 -22.52 -38.00
CA GLY A 146 10.50 -22.82 -36.75
C GLY A 146 12.02 -22.96 -36.87
N GLN A 147 12.63 -22.63 -38.02
CA GLN A 147 14.09 -22.61 -38.19
C GLN A 147 14.71 -21.36 -37.55
N ILE A 148 14.63 -21.25 -36.23
CA ILE A 148 15.14 -20.13 -35.43
C ILE A 148 15.94 -20.63 -34.24
N SER A 149 16.91 -19.82 -33.80
CA SER A 149 17.68 -20.13 -32.60
C SER A 149 16.81 -19.91 -31.35
N GLY A 150 16.29 -20.99 -30.76
CA GLY A 150 15.48 -20.91 -29.54
C GLY A 150 16.19 -20.20 -28.38
N SER A 151 17.52 -20.23 -28.35
CA SER A 151 18.32 -19.50 -27.36
C SER A 151 18.15 -17.98 -27.45
N HIS A 152 17.88 -17.43 -28.63
CA HIS A 152 17.66 -15.99 -28.82
C HIS A 152 16.29 -15.54 -28.32
N LEU A 153 15.30 -16.45 -28.30
CA LEU A 153 13.94 -16.17 -27.82
C LEU A 153 13.90 -15.88 -26.31
N PHE A 154 14.81 -16.48 -25.53
CA PHE A 154 14.96 -16.13 -24.11
C PHE A 154 15.45 -14.69 -23.90
N GLY A 155 15.96 -14.04 -24.94
CA GLY A 155 16.31 -12.63 -24.97
C GLY A 155 15.14 -11.69 -25.25
N LEU A 156 13.90 -12.17 -25.42
CA LEU A 156 12.77 -11.32 -25.82
C LEU A 156 12.55 -10.17 -24.85
N ASN A 157 12.34 -10.46 -23.56
CA ASN A 157 12.10 -9.41 -22.57
C ASN A 157 13.29 -8.44 -22.50
N ARG A 158 14.50 -8.98 -22.56
CA ARG A 158 15.74 -8.22 -22.41
C ARG A 158 16.03 -7.31 -23.61
N VAL A 159 16.20 -7.89 -24.80
CA VAL A 159 16.54 -7.19 -26.04
C VAL A 159 15.36 -6.38 -26.55
N ALA A 160 14.19 -7.02 -26.74
CA ALA A 160 13.04 -6.33 -27.31
C ALA A 160 12.48 -5.27 -26.35
N GLY A 161 12.56 -5.50 -25.04
CA GLY A 161 12.19 -4.49 -24.05
C GLY A 161 13.02 -3.23 -24.21
N ILE A 162 14.34 -3.33 -24.25
CA ILE A 162 15.21 -2.15 -24.36
C ILE A 162 15.00 -1.42 -25.69
N VAL A 163 14.88 -2.16 -26.80
CA VAL A 163 14.78 -1.58 -28.14
C VAL A 163 13.40 -0.94 -28.39
N TRP A 164 12.31 -1.65 -28.08
CA TRP A 164 10.96 -1.21 -28.43
C TRP A 164 10.30 -0.31 -27.39
N VAL A 165 10.66 -0.48 -26.12
CA VAL A 165 10.06 0.28 -25.01
C VAL A 165 10.99 1.41 -24.55
N GLY A 166 12.29 1.12 -24.47
CA GLY A 166 13.30 2.08 -24.02
C GLY A 166 13.56 2.04 -22.51
N ARG A 167 14.80 2.41 -22.16
CA ARG A 167 15.34 2.36 -20.79
C ARG A 167 14.48 3.09 -19.75
N PRO A 168 13.99 4.34 -19.97
CA PRO A 168 13.27 5.07 -18.93
C PRO A 168 11.95 4.41 -18.50
N LEU A 169 11.22 3.82 -19.45
CA LEU A 169 9.95 3.16 -19.16
C LEU A 169 10.15 1.79 -18.51
N LEU A 170 11.24 1.09 -18.84
CA LEU A 170 11.63 -0.13 -18.12
C LEU A 170 12.09 0.18 -16.68
N LEU A 171 12.79 1.29 -16.47
CA LEU A 171 13.12 1.77 -15.12
C LEU A 171 11.83 2.05 -14.34
N LEU A 172 10.90 2.82 -14.92
CA LEU A 172 9.59 3.10 -14.31
C LEU A 172 8.88 1.81 -13.88
N ARG A 173 8.85 0.80 -14.76
CA ARG A 173 8.24 -0.51 -14.48
C ARG A 173 8.91 -1.22 -13.30
N SER A 174 10.24 -1.29 -13.30
CA SER A 174 10.99 -1.93 -12.22
C SER A 174 10.84 -1.22 -10.87
N LEU A 175 10.87 0.11 -10.86
CA LEU A 175 10.69 0.92 -9.65
C LEU A 175 9.26 0.81 -9.12
N THR A 176 8.27 0.70 -10.00
CA THR A 176 6.88 0.42 -9.61
C THR A 176 6.77 -0.93 -8.91
N ALA A 177 7.43 -1.97 -9.44
CA ALA A 177 7.46 -3.29 -8.81
C ALA A 177 8.17 -3.28 -7.45
N MET A 178 9.30 -2.60 -7.33
CA MET A 178 10.00 -2.41 -6.06
C MET A 178 9.13 -1.66 -5.05
N ALA A 179 8.40 -0.62 -5.47
CA ALA A 179 7.48 0.11 -4.61
C ALA A 179 6.34 -0.80 -4.13
N VAL A 180 5.76 -1.64 -5.01
CA VAL A 180 4.74 -2.62 -4.64
C VAL A 180 5.27 -3.65 -3.64
N LEU A 181 6.47 -4.20 -3.85
CA LEU A 181 7.10 -5.15 -2.93
C LEU A 181 7.53 -4.51 -1.60
N SER A 182 7.70 -3.19 -1.58
CA SER A 182 8.04 -2.41 -0.40
C SER A 182 6.80 -1.84 0.31
N THR A 183 5.59 -2.20 -0.12
CA THR A 183 4.33 -1.66 0.41
C THR A 183 3.40 -2.79 0.88
N ALA A 184 2.91 -2.70 2.11
CA ALA A 184 1.90 -3.61 2.64
C ALA A 184 0.54 -3.37 1.97
N ARG A 185 -0.27 -4.42 1.77
CA ARG A 185 -1.62 -4.27 1.23
C ARG A 185 -2.62 -4.03 2.35
N ILE A 186 -3.34 -2.91 2.26
CA ILE A 186 -4.41 -2.53 3.18
C ILE A 186 -5.62 -2.15 2.34
N ASP A 187 -6.74 -2.81 2.59
CA ASP A 187 -8.01 -2.50 1.93
C ASP A 187 -8.88 -1.67 2.87
N LEU A 188 -9.59 -0.70 2.30
CA LEU A 188 -10.59 0.08 3.03
C LEU A 188 -11.94 -0.62 2.91
N VAL A 189 -12.45 -1.16 4.01
CA VAL A 189 -13.68 -1.97 4.05
C VAL A 189 -14.71 -1.26 4.91
N GLN A 190 -15.96 -1.22 4.43
CA GLN A 190 -17.08 -0.73 5.21
C GLN A 190 -17.72 -1.91 5.97
N ASN A 191 -17.87 -1.78 7.29
CA ASN A 191 -18.56 -2.73 8.15
C ASN A 191 -19.72 -2.02 8.86
N GLY A 192 -20.92 -2.14 8.32
CA GLY A 192 -22.08 -1.37 8.75
C GLY A 192 -21.89 0.13 8.49
N ILE A 193 -21.92 0.93 9.55
CA ILE A 193 -21.78 2.39 9.49
C ILE A 193 -20.32 2.88 9.63
N VAL A 194 -19.36 1.97 9.85
CA VAL A 194 -17.95 2.32 10.09
C VAL A 194 -17.08 1.86 8.92
N THR A 195 -16.16 2.71 8.51
CA THR A 195 -15.10 2.36 7.54
C THR A 195 -13.81 2.02 8.30
N LEU A 196 -13.22 0.87 8.00
CA LEU A 196 -12.01 0.38 8.66
C LEU A 196 -10.95 -0.05 7.66
N PHE A 197 -9.69 0.07 8.07
CA PHE A 197 -8.57 -0.52 7.36
C PHE A 197 -8.46 -1.99 7.71
N ARG A 198 -8.50 -2.85 6.69
CA ARG A 198 -8.32 -4.29 6.83
C ARG A 198 -7.02 -4.70 6.15
N THR A 199 -6.14 -5.32 6.93
CA THR A 199 -4.93 -5.96 6.40
C THR A 199 -5.32 -7.11 5.49
N THR A 200 -4.79 -7.11 4.26
CA THR A 200 -4.98 -8.22 3.34
C THR A 200 -3.64 -8.82 2.95
N VAL A 201 -3.59 -10.15 2.89
CA VAL A 201 -2.39 -10.87 2.52
C VAL A 201 -2.24 -10.80 1.00
N SER A 202 -1.09 -10.34 0.52
CA SER A 202 -0.77 -10.39 -0.91
C SER A 202 -0.75 -11.84 -1.40
N SER A 203 -1.34 -12.11 -2.56
CA SER A 203 -1.33 -13.46 -3.10
C SER A 203 0.10 -13.86 -3.49
N ALA A 204 0.46 -15.12 -3.24
CA ALA A 204 1.81 -15.62 -3.56
C ALA A 204 2.16 -15.44 -5.04
N VAL A 205 1.18 -15.61 -5.93
CA VAL A 205 1.34 -15.40 -7.38
C VAL A 205 1.71 -13.96 -7.71
N LEU A 206 1.03 -12.98 -7.10
CA LEU A 206 1.34 -11.57 -7.31
C LEU A 206 2.73 -11.23 -6.77
N THR A 207 3.11 -11.75 -5.60
CA THR A 207 4.45 -11.54 -5.04
C THR A 207 5.55 -12.09 -5.96
N ILE A 208 5.40 -13.32 -6.47
CA ILE A 208 6.38 -13.93 -7.38
C ILE A 208 6.45 -13.17 -8.71
N LEU A 209 5.29 -12.74 -9.24
CA LEU A 209 5.22 -11.95 -10.46
C LEU A 209 5.90 -10.59 -10.26
N SER A 210 5.58 -9.87 -9.19
CA SER A 210 6.21 -8.60 -8.84
C SER A 210 7.72 -8.73 -8.62
N ALA A 211 8.18 -9.84 -8.02
CA ALA A 211 9.62 -10.15 -7.93
C ALA A 211 10.25 -10.30 -9.32
N GLY A 212 9.54 -10.90 -10.28
CA GLY A 212 9.95 -10.96 -11.68
C GLY A 212 10.06 -9.58 -12.32
N GLU A 213 9.14 -8.68 -12.00
CA GLU A 213 9.14 -7.30 -12.50
C GLU A 213 10.31 -6.46 -11.97
N VAL A 214 10.93 -6.83 -10.85
CA VAL A 214 12.16 -6.17 -10.37
C VAL A 214 13.34 -6.44 -11.32
N THR A 215 13.33 -7.56 -12.05
CA THR A 215 14.45 -7.94 -12.95
C THR A 215 14.67 -6.98 -14.12
N TRP A 216 13.65 -6.20 -14.50
CA TRP A 216 13.78 -5.14 -15.50
C TRP A 216 14.86 -4.11 -15.13
N PHE A 217 15.08 -3.89 -13.83
CA PHE A 217 16.14 -3.00 -13.36
C PHE A 217 17.53 -3.54 -13.71
N ILE A 218 17.76 -4.85 -13.58
CA ILE A 218 19.01 -5.50 -14.00
C ILE A 218 19.22 -5.36 -15.51
N TYR A 219 18.17 -5.49 -16.32
CA TYR A 219 18.31 -5.32 -17.78
C TYR A 219 18.77 -3.92 -18.14
N VAL A 220 18.16 -2.89 -17.55
CA VAL A 220 18.59 -1.49 -17.81
C VAL A 220 20.01 -1.24 -17.29
N LEU A 221 20.33 -1.69 -16.08
CA LEU A 221 21.65 -1.49 -15.50
C LEU A 221 22.73 -2.19 -16.32
N ASN A 222 22.49 -3.44 -16.73
CA ASN A 222 23.38 -4.15 -17.62
C ASN A 222 23.58 -3.41 -18.92
N ASP A 223 22.51 -2.98 -19.59
CA ASP A 223 22.59 -2.31 -20.88
C ASP A 223 23.38 -0.98 -20.80
N ILE A 224 23.42 -0.32 -19.64
CA ILE A 224 24.33 0.82 -19.40
C ILE A 224 25.77 0.34 -19.18
N LEU A 225 25.96 -0.67 -18.35
CA LEU A 225 27.28 -1.21 -18.00
C LEU A 225 27.91 -2.04 -19.12
N MET A 226 27.14 -2.42 -20.15
CA MET A 226 27.57 -3.31 -21.23
C MET A 226 28.71 -2.71 -22.07
N VAL A 227 28.83 -1.38 -22.07
CA VAL A 227 29.98 -0.65 -22.63
C VAL A 227 31.30 -1.15 -22.04
N TYR A 228 31.29 -1.47 -20.73
CA TYR A 228 32.43 -1.98 -19.99
C TYR A 228 32.46 -3.51 -19.90
N THR A 229 31.32 -4.16 -19.66
CA THR A 229 31.29 -5.62 -19.43
C THR A 229 31.35 -6.44 -20.72
N GLN A 230 30.90 -5.88 -21.85
CA GLN A 230 31.03 -6.42 -23.21
C GLN A 230 30.73 -7.93 -23.30
N GLN A 231 31.69 -8.75 -23.77
CA GLN A 231 31.52 -10.18 -24.01
C GLN A 231 31.10 -10.98 -22.77
N TYR A 232 31.41 -10.49 -21.56
CA TYR A 232 31.04 -11.17 -20.32
C TYR A 232 29.54 -11.13 -20.04
N ALA A 233 28.83 -10.14 -20.59
CA ALA A 233 27.40 -9.97 -20.37
C ALA A 233 26.56 -11.18 -20.83
N ARG A 234 27.08 -12.01 -21.73
CA ARG A 234 26.44 -13.26 -22.12
C ARG A 234 26.48 -14.33 -21.03
N LEU A 235 27.56 -14.37 -20.24
CA LEU A 235 27.79 -15.41 -19.24
C LEU A 235 27.11 -15.13 -17.91
N TYR A 236 27.18 -13.87 -17.44
CA TYR A 236 26.72 -13.53 -16.10
C TYR A 236 25.24 -13.11 -16.05
N MET A 237 24.67 -12.58 -17.13
CA MET A 237 23.36 -11.91 -17.04
C MET A 237 22.20 -12.84 -16.72
N THR A 238 22.13 -14.00 -17.37
CA THR A 238 21.10 -14.99 -17.07
C THR A 238 21.20 -15.45 -15.62
N LYS A 239 22.43 -15.65 -15.12
CA LYS A 239 22.71 -16.03 -13.73
C LYS A 239 22.25 -14.92 -12.76
N ALA A 240 22.64 -13.67 -13.01
CA ALA A 240 22.29 -12.52 -12.18
C ALA A 240 20.78 -12.27 -12.13
N THR A 241 20.09 -12.44 -13.27
CA THR A 241 18.63 -12.25 -13.38
C THR A 241 17.88 -13.29 -12.56
N TYR A 242 18.21 -14.59 -12.72
CA TYR A 242 17.57 -15.65 -11.93
C TYR A 242 17.93 -15.56 -10.45
N LEU A 243 19.17 -15.22 -10.12
CA LEU A 243 19.60 -15.03 -8.74
C LEU A 243 18.80 -13.89 -8.07
N LEU A 244 18.71 -12.72 -8.72
CA LEU A 244 17.90 -11.60 -8.23
C LEU A 244 16.44 -12.01 -8.05
N TRP A 245 15.84 -12.66 -9.04
CA TRP A 245 14.45 -13.07 -8.99
C TRP A 245 14.18 -14.03 -7.82
N LEU A 246 15.03 -15.04 -7.63
CA LEU A 246 14.91 -15.98 -6.52
C LEU A 246 15.09 -15.27 -5.18
N LEU A 247 16.14 -14.46 -5.02
CA LEU A 247 16.41 -13.75 -3.77
C LEU A 247 15.29 -12.75 -3.42
N SER A 248 14.79 -12.00 -4.39
CA SER A 248 13.71 -11.02 -4.16
C SER A 248 12.38 -11.70 -3.84
N ALA A 249 12.07 -12.84 -4.48
CA ALA A 249 10.91 -13.65 -4.16
C ALA A 249 11.01 -14.27 -2.76
N ILE A 250 12.12 -14.96 -2.45
CA ILE A 250 12.36 -15.58 -1.14
C ILE A 250 12.30 -14.54 -0.04
N TRP A 251 12.98 -13.40 -0.19
CA TRP A 251 12.97 -12.34 0.81
C TRP A 251 11.54 -11.83 1.05
N SER A 252 10.75 -11.64 -0.01
CA SER A 252 9.36 -11.20 0.13
C SER A 252 8.45 -12.19 0.85
N PHE A 253 8.80 -13.48 0.87
CA PHE A 253 8.10 -14.51 1.66
C PHE A 253 8.62 -14.64 3.10
N VAL A 254 9.94 -14.54 3.30
CA VAL A 254 10.58 -14.71 4.62
C VAL A 254 10.34 -13.49 5.51
N SER A 255 10.38 -12.29 4.93
CA SER A 255 10.19 -11.03 5.64
C SER A 255 9.23 -10.13 4.85
N PRO A 256 7.91 -10.40 4.90
CA PRO A 256 6.91 -9.58 4.24
C PRO A 256 6.81 -8.21 4.91
N VAL A 257 6.52 -7.18 4.10
CA VAL A 257 6.34 -5.81 4.61
C VAL A 257 5.05 -5.73 5.43
N THR A 258 5.16 -5.21 6.64
CA THR A 258 4.03 -4.98 7.54
C THR A 258 3.68 -3.50 7.60
N HIS A 259 2.40 -3.21 7.86
CA HIS A 259 1.95 -1.84 8.08
C HIS A 259 2.08 -1.49 9.56
N SER A 260 2.21 -0.20 9.86
CA SER A 260 2.19 0.34 11.22
C SER A 260 1.16 1.47 11.29
N ALA A 261 0.25 1.38 12.25
CA ALA A 261 -0.71 2.44 12.54
C ALA A 261 -0.47 2.95 13.95
N THR A 262 -0.31 4.27 14.08
CA THR A 262 -0.18 4.94 15.38
C THR A 262 -1.33 5.93 15.52
N VAL A 263 -2.09 5.81 16.59
CA VAL A 263 -3.21 6.72 16.89
C VAL A 263 -2.75 7.69 17.96
N ALA A 264 -2.71 8.97 17.62
CA ALA A 264 -2.36 10.06 18.52
C ALA A 264 -3.30 11.21 18.19
N ARG A 265 -4.35 11.38 19.00
CA ARG A 265 -5.36 12.41 18.81
C ARG A 265 -4.88 13.70 19.47
N THR A 266 -4.49 14.66 18.66
CA THR A 266 -4.11 16.00 19.08
C THR A 266 -4.86 17.01 18.23
N CYS A 267 -5.72 17.81 18.85
CA CYS A 267 -6.37 18.94 18.20
C CYS A 267 -5.77 20.23 18.72
N ALA A 268 -5.32 21.09 17.82
CA ALA A 268 -4.90 22.43 18.17
C ALA A 268 -5.92 23.42 17.58
N ALA A 269 -6.43 24.30 18.44
CA ALA A 269 -7.18 25.47 17.99
C ALA A 269 -6.14 26.47 17.46
N TRP A 270 -6.04 26.61 16.13
CA TRP A 270 -5.17 27.61 15.53
C TRP A 270 -5.79 29.00 15.63
N ASP A 271 -7.12 29.07 15.49
CA ASP A 271 -7.94 30.22 15.80
C ASP A 271 -9.33 29.70 16.19
N LEU A 272 -9.80 30.08 17.38
CA LEU A 272 -11.06 29.60 17.98
C LEU A 272 -12.27 29.84 17.07
N ASN A 273 -12.18 30.85 16.19
CA ASN A 273 -13.25 31.26 15.28
C ASN A 273 -13.09 30.79 13.83
N LEU A 274 -11.94 30.22 13.43
CA LEU A 274 -11.67 29.95 12.01
C LEU A 274 -11.31 28.49 11.70
N GLN A 275 -10.58 27.76 12.57
CA GLN A 275 -10.25 26.35 12.28
C GLN A 275 -9.64 25.57 13.45
N LEU A 276 -10.16 24.36 13.67
CA LEU A 276 -9.51 23.30 14.47
C LEU A 276 -8.72 22.38 13.54
N VAL A 277 -7.42 22.21 13.79
CA VAL A 277 -6.60 21.23 13.07
C VAL A 277 -6.37 20.03 13.99
N CYS A 278 -7.00 18.91 13.66
CA CYS A 278 -6.89 17.67 14.39
C CYS A 278 -5.98 16.68 13.65
N ARG A 279 -4.92 16.24 14.31
CA ARG A 279 -4.14 15.05 13.93
C ARG A 279 -4.70 13.87 14.71
N SER A 280 -5.19 12.84 14.02
CA SER A 280 -5.77 11.64 14.67
C SER A 280 -4.78 10.49 14.75
N GLY A 281 -3.91 10.34 13.75
CA GLY A 281 -2.92 9.27 13.70
C GLY A 281 -2.11 9.27 12.40
N VAL A 282 -1.13 8.38 12.34
CA VAL A 282 -0.29 8.15 11.16
C VAL A 282 -0.34 6.66 10.81
N VAL A 283 -0.69 6.37 9.56
CA VAL A 283 -0.65 5.03 8.98
C VAL A 283 0.55 4.95 8.02
N ARG A 284 1.50 4.08 8.32
CA ARG A 284 2.65 3.75 7.47
C ARG A 284 2.40 2.43 6.79
N ILE A 285 2.39 2.46 5.46
CA ILE A 285 2.11 1.29 4.61
C ILE A 285 3.38 0.82 3.89
N GLY A 286 4.29 1.74 3.57
CA GLY A 286 5.52 1.46 2.85
C GLY A 286 6.77 1.49 3.75
N ASP A 287 7.75 0.68 3.37
CA ASP A 287 9.09 0.63 3.96
C ASP A 287 10.13 1.18 2.97
N GLN A 288 10.74 2.31 3.31
CA GLN A 288 11.76 2.95 2.48
C GLN A 288 13.08 2.18 2.48
N MET A 289 13.41 1.49 3.58
CA MET A 289 14.64 0.70 3.68
C MET A 289 14.57 -0.49 2.73
N ARG A 290 13.45 -1.21 2.75
CA ARG A 290 13.17 -2.32 1.83
C ARG A 290 13.35 -1.92 0.36
N PHE A 291 12.88 -0.73 -0.01
CA PHE A 291 12.99 -0.22 -1.37
C PHE A 291 14.45 0.00 -1.79
N VAL A 292 15.24 0.66 -0.94
CA VAL A 292 16.67 0.89 -1.19
C VAL A 292 17.45 -0.43 -1.20
N GLU A 293 17.13 -1.34 -0.29
CA GLU A 293 17.72 -2.68 -0.23
C GLU A 293 17.48 -3.49 -1.51
N LEU A 294 16.29 -3.40 -2.12
CA LEU A 294 16.00 -4.05 -3.40
C LEU A 294 16.88 -3.48 -4.54
N ILE A 295 17.11 -2.16 -4.56
CA ILE A 295 18.02 -1.53 -5.53
C ILE A 295 19.46 -2.03 -5.32
N LEU A 296 19.92 -2.06 -4.07
CA LEU A 296 21.24 -2.57 -3.71
C LEU A 296 21.38 -4.06 -4.04
N LEU A 297 20.32 -4.85 -3.82
CA LEU A 297 20.28 -6.26 -4.19
C LEU A 297 20.48 -6.43 -5.70
N CYS A 298 19.80 -5.65 -6.54
CA CYS A 298 20.01 -5.69 -7.98
C CYS A 298 21.47 -5.41 -8.38
N GLY A 299 22.05 -4.33 -7.84
CA GLY A 299 23.45 -3.99 -8.10
C GLY A 299 24.42 -5.07 -7.63
N SER A 300 24.22 -5.59 -6.43
CA SER A 300 25.07 -6.64 -5.85
C SER A 300 25.03 -7.96 -6.64
N CYS A 301 23.84 -8.44 -7.03
CA CYS A 301 23.70 -9.62 -7.87
C CYS A 301 24.44 -9.45 -9.21
N LEU A 302 24.31 -8.27 -9.82
CA LEU A 302 24.98 -7.95 -11.07
C LEU A 302 26.50 -7.97 -10.91
N CYS A 303 27.02 -7.25 -9.91
CA CYS A 303 28.45 -7.16 -9.63
C CYS A 303 29.03 -8.55 -9.29
N VAL A 304 28.45 -9.29 -8.35
CA VAL A 304 28.96 -10.59 -7.93
C VAL A 304 29.03 -11.57 -9.11
N CYS A 305 27.95 -11.68 -9.89
CA CYS A 305 27.95 -12.55 -11.05
C CYS A 305 28.96 -12.11 -12.11
N TYR A 306 29.11 -10.81 -12.37
CA TYR A 306 30.12 -10.29 -13.30
C TYR A 306 31.55 -10.61 -12.83
N LEU A 307 31.89 -10.29 -11.58
CA LEU A 307 33.22 -10.55 -11.02
C LEU A 307 33.55 -12.04 -11.02
N MET A 308 32.60 -12.90 -10.66
CA MET A 308 32.78 -14.35 -10.72
C MET A 308 33.14 -14.85 -12.12
N GLU A 309 32.43 -14.42 -13.15
CA GLU A 309 32.72 -14.83 -14.53
C GLU A 309 34.01 -14.20 -15.05
N ARG A 310 34.33 -12.97 -14.64
CA ARG A 310 35.60 -12.32 -14.99
C ARG A 310 36.82 -13.04 -14.39
N ILE A 311 36.70 -13.53 -13.16
CA ILE A 311 37.76 -14.31 -12.49
C ILE A 311 37.88 -15.72 -13.11
N ARG A 312 36.76 -16.35 -13.46
CA ARG A 312 36.76 -17.70 -14.06
C ARG A 312 37.26 -17.72 -15.50
N HIS A 313 37.03 -16.65 -16.26
CA HIS A 313 37.36 -16.56 -17.68
C HIS A 313 38.07 -15.24 -18.03
N PRO A 314 39.27 -14.95 -17.50
CA PRO A 314 39.91 -13.63 -17.61
C PRO A 314 40.22 -13.18 -19.05
N ASP A 315 40.48 -14.14 -19.94
CA ASP A 315 40.87 -13.89 -21.35
C ASP A 315 39.73 -14.26 -22.32
N LEU A 316 38.48 -14.06 -21.93
CA LEU A 316 37.35 -14.37 -22.80
C LEU A 316 37.42 -13.55 -24.11
N PRO A 317 37.49 -14.21 -25.30
CA PRO A 317 37.64 -13.52 -26.57
C PRO A 317 36.39 -12.70 -26.90
N ASN A 318 36.60 -11.53 -27.52
CA ASN A 318 35.51 -10.67 -27.97
C ASN A 318 35.20 -10.94 -29.45
N ASP A 319 34.44 -12.01 -29.71
CA ASP A 319 33.99 -12.39 -31.06
C ASP A 319 32.77 -11.58 -31.54
N SER A 320 32.55 -10.38 -30.99
CA SER A 320 31.34 -9.62 -31.30
C SER A 320 31.39 -9.02 -32.72
N PRO A 321 30.27 -9.06 -33.47
CA PRO A 321 30.23 -8.51 -34.83
C PRO A 321 30.47 -6.99 -34.84
N VAL A 322 31.14 -6.49 -35.88
CA VAL A 322 31.45 -5.06 -36.08
C VAL A 322 30.24 -4.28 -36.65
N SER A 323 29.05 -4.89 -36.70
CA SER A 323 27.85 -4.26 -37.28
C SER A 323 27.28 -3.15 -36.39
N HIS A 324 26.99 -1.99 -36.98
CA HIS A 324 26.28 -0.88 -36.34
C HIS A 324 24.75 -1.08 -36.32
N HIS A 325 24.22 -2.08 -37.03
CA HIS A 325 22.79 -2.36 -37.08
C HIS A 325 22.30 -3.23 -35.92
N LEU A 326 23.22 -3.74 -35.09
CA LEU A 326 22.87 -4.51 -33.89
C LEU A 326 22.85 -3.59 -32.68
N SER A 327 21.76 -3.66 -31.92
CA SER A 327 21.71 -3.10 -30.57
C SER A 327 22.84 -3.69 -29.72
N CYS A 328 23.29 -2.94 -28.71
CA CYS A 328 24.39 -3.37 -27.83
C CYS A 328 24.08 -4.74 -27.19
N GLU A 329 22.84 -4.94 -26.76
CA GLU A 329 22.40 -6.20 -26.19
C GLU A 329 22.42 -7.35 -27.22
N ALA A 330 21.86 -7.15 -28.42
CA ALA A 330 21.89 -8.17 -29.46
C ALA A 330 23.32 -8.56 -29.86
N LYS A 331 24.22 -7.57 -29.95
CA LYS A 331 25.63 -7.76 -30.34
C LYS A 331 26.38 -8.74 -29.43
N TYR A 332 26.18 -8.64 -28.11
CA TYR A 332 26.90 -9.46 -27.14
C TYR A 332 26.10 -10.67 -26.65
N LEU A 333 24.77 -10.64 -26.72
CA LEU A 333 23.92 -11.72 -26.22
C LEU A 333 23.64 -12.80 -27.27
N TYR A 334 23.50 -12.44 -28.54
CA TYR A 334 23.19 -13.41 -29.59
C TYR A 334 24.39 -14.27 -29.95
N SER A 335 24.10 -15.55 -30.17
CA SER A 335 25.10 -16.56 -30.52
C SER A 335 25.23 -16.65 -32.03
N LEU A 336 25.90 -15.68 -32.64
CA LEU A 336 25.99 -15.57 -34.11
C LEU A 336 27.07 -16.47 -34.75
N GLN A 337 27.89 -17.17 -33.95
CA GLN A 337 28.94 -18.07 -34.46
C GLN A 337 28.40 -19.14 -35.43
N LYS A 338 27.20 -19.67 -35.19
CA LYS A 338 26.55 -20.66 -36.08
C LYS A 338 25.87 -20.03 -37.30
N TRP A 339 25.75 -18.71 -37.32
CA TRP A 339 25.05 -17.94 -38.34
C TRP A 339 26.02 -17.10 -39.17
N GLN A 340 27.28 -17.54 -39.28
CA GLN A 340 28.30 -16.88 -40.09
C GLN A 340 28.53 -17.69 -41.36
N PHE A 341 28.45 -17.03 -42.52
CA PHE A 341 28.79 -17.63 -43.80
C PHE A 341 29.65 -16.65 -44.62
N GLN A 342 30.84 -17.09 -45.04
CA GLN A 342 31.81 -16.28 -45.80
C GLN A 342 32.10 -14.89 -45.20
N GLY A 343 32.27 -14.82 -43.87
CA GLY A 343 32.56 -13.56 -43.18
C GLY A 343 31.34 -12.64 -42.98
N THR A 344 30.16 -13.03 -43.46
CA THR A 344 28.90 -12.29 -43.26
C THR A 344 28.08 -12.94 -42.15
N PHE A 345 27.59 -12.13 -41.21
CA PHE A 345 26.69 -12.58 -40.14
C PHE A 345 25.24 -12.50 -40.62
N TYR A 346 24.52 -13.62 -40.47
CA TYR A 346 23.09 -13.72 -40.74
C TYR A 346 22.32 -13.66 -39.42
N LEU A 347 21.14 -13.05 -39.48
CA LEU A 347 20.22 -12.98 -38.35
C LEU A 347 18.87 -13.48 -38.79
N ASP A 348 18.27 -14.37 -38.01
CA ASP A 348 16.92 -14.84 -38.29
C ASP A 348 15.89 -13.70 -38.14
N ARG A 349 14.76 -13.80 -38.87
CA ARG A 349 13.76 -12.72 -38.92
C ARG A 349 13.20 -12.38 -37.54
N ALA A 350 13.02 -13.38 -36.67
CA ALA A 350 12.50 -13.20 -35.33
C ALA A 350 13.48 -12.42 -34.42
N SER A 351 14.77 -12.75 -34.48
CA SER A 351 15.84 -12.07 -33.76
C SER A 351 16.10 -10.67 -34.32
N ALA A 352 15.91 -10.48 -35.63
CA ALA A 352 15.94 -9.15 -36.25
C ALA A 352 14.80 -8.27 -35.72
N THR A 353 13.56 -8.78 -35.64
CA THR A 353 12.44 -8.05 -35.05
C THR A 353 12.70 -7.66 -33.59
N MET A 354 13.30 -8.55 -32.79
CA MET A 354 13.66 -8.21 -31.40
C MET A 354 14.74 -7.13 -31.32
N ASN A 355 15.66 -7.09 -32.28
CA ASN A 355 16.74 -6.11 -32.36
C ASN A 355 16.29 -4.72 -32.84
N GLY A 356 15.10 -4.61 -33.46
CA GLY A 356 14.55 -3.37 -33.99
C GLY A 356 14.70 -3.29 -35.50
#